data_AF-A0A938PVA7-F1
#
_entry.id   AF-A0A938PVA7-F1
#
_cell.length_a   1.000
_cell.length_b   1.000
_cell.length_c   1.000
_cell.angle_alpha   90.00
_cell.angle_beta   90.00
_cell.angle_gamma   90.00
#
_symmetry.space_group_name_H-M   'P 1'
#
loop_
_entity.id
_entity.type
_entity.pdbx_description
1 polymer ?
#
loop_
_entity_poly.entity_id
_entity_poly.type
_entity_poly.pdbx_seq_one_letter_code
_entity_poly.pdbx_strand_id
1 'polypeptide(L)'
;MVTFSTKCSRLISGMTSIFITPGFSGKKPVIELPGVETFQRSFPQDPGKFCTPFCTIRITLAAIWLTTGIISLGIYPVQDSLGLLAKIGISGDFALFTLFAEALMDIVIGVLTLTMPSKKLWLFQAAIVGGYSVVIAVCLPEFLIHPFGPILKNLPIFTLLWLLYRN
;
A
#
# COMPACT_ATOMS: atom_id res chain seq x y z
N MET A 1 10.61 28.52 -10.68
CA MET A 1 11.02 27.32 -9.92
C MET A 1 10.61 27.39 -8.43
N VAL A 2 9.47 28.03 -8.08
CA VAL A 2 9.05 28.29 -6.68
C VAL A 2 7.65 27.73 -6.36
N THR A 3 6.91 27.26 -7.36
CA THR A 3 5.49 26.86 -7.21
C THR A 3 5.28 25.43 -6.68
N PHE A 4 6.30 24.58 -6.73
CA PHE A 4 6.18 23.15 -6.39
C PHE A 4 6.29 22.89 -4.87
N SER A 5 7.17 23.63 -4.19
CA SER A 5 7.39 23.52 -2.73
C SER A 5 6.17 23.96 -1.89
N THR A 6 5.41 24.95 -2.37
CA THR A 6 4.22 25.47 -1.67
C THR A 6 3.04 24.49 -1.66
N LYS A 7 2.98 23.59 -2.66
CA LYS A 7 1.90 22.61 -2.79
C LYS A 7 2.05 21.48 -1.77
N CYS A 8 3.28 21.02 -1.54
CA CYS A 8 3.60 20.00 -0.53
C CYS A 8 3.33 20.51 0.90
N SER A 9 3.72 21.76 1.21
CA SER A 9 3.51 22.38 2.52
C SER A 9 2.03 22.61 2.89
N ARG A 10 1.17 22.93 1.90
CA ARG A 10 -0.28 23.14 2.14
C ARG A 10 -1.08 21.84 2.30
N LEU A 11 -0.62 20.72 1.73
CA LEU A 11 -1.30 19.43 1.81
C LEU A 11 -1.21 18.77 3.19
N ILE A 12 -0.08 18.94 3.88
CA ILE A 12 0.14 18.41 5.25
C ILE A 12 -0.84 19.04 6.26
N SER A 13 -1.34 20.25 5.99
CA SER A 13 -2.24 21.00 6.88
C SER A 13 -3.75 20.71 6.68
N GLY A 14 -4.16 19.91 5.69
CA GLY A 14 -5.54 19.99 5.17
C GLY A 14 -6.37 18.71 5.08
N MET A 15 -5.90 17.53 5.50
CA MET A 15 -6.63 16.28 5.25
C MET A 15 -7.63 15.93 6.37
N THR A 16 -8.82 16.52 6.33
CA THR A 16 -10.02 16.00 7.00
C THR A 16 -11.18 15.94 6.01
N SER A 17 -11.76 14.74 5.86
CA SER A 17 -13.05 14.41 5.23
C SER A 17 -13.11 14.29 3.70
N ILE A 18 -13.42 13.09 3.18
CA ILE A 18 -14.73 12.70 2.60
C ILE A 18 -14.65 11.29 1.96
N PHE A 19 -15.76 10.55 2.10
CA PHE A 19 -15.97 9.12 1.90
C PHE A 19 -16.94 8.85 0.70
N ILE A 20 -16.73 7.72 0.01
CA ILE A 20 -17.70 6.72 -0.55
C ILE A 20 -18.53 6.97 -1.86
N THR A 21 -18.15 6.18 -2.91
CA THR A 21 -18.86 5.24 -3.86
C THR A 21 -20.13 5.63 -4.70
N PRO A 22 -20.72 4.77 -5.59
CA PRO A 22 -20.24 3.59 -6.38
C PRO A 22 -20.64 3.57 -7.89
N GLY A 23 -20.17 2.58 -8.66
CA GLY A 23 -21.00 1.84 -9.65
C GLY A 23 -20.51 1.78 -11.10
N PHE A 24 -19.95 0.64 -11.53
CA PHE A 24 -19.83 0.29 -12.95
C PHE A 24 -20.36 -1.12 -13.19
N SER A 25 -21.53 -1.19 -13.85
CA SER A 25 -22.12 -2.39 -14.42
C SER A 25 -21.63 -2.51 -15.86
N GLY A 26 -20.83 -3.53 -16.16
CA GLY A 26 -20.35 -3.82 -17.51
C GLY A 26 -20.32 -5.32 -17.74
N LYS A 27 -21.23 -5.82 -18.58
CA LYS A 27 -21.16 -7.19 -19.12
C LYS A 27 -19.81 -7.35 -19.83
N LYS A 28 -19.01 -8.32 -19.38
CA LYS A 28 -17.75 -8.68 -20.05
C LYS A 28 -18.05 -9.44 -21.35
N PRO A 29 -17.42 -9.09 -22.48
CA PRO A 29 -17.42 -9.97 -23.64
C PRO A 29 -16.60 -11.22 -23.33
N VAL A 30 -17.20 -12.39 -23.52
CA VAL A 30 -16.56 -13.69 -23.35
C VAL A 30 -15.76 -13.96 -24.62
N ILE A 31 -14.43 -13.78 -24.54
CA ILE A 31 -13.50 -14.24 -25.56
C ILE A 31 -13.10 -15.67 -25.14
N GLU A 32 -13.64 -16.69 -25.80
CA GLU A 32 -13.26 -18.09 -25.59
C GLU A 32 -11.85 -18.31 -26.13
N LEU A 33 -10.85 -18.24 -25.25
CA LEU A 33 -9.48 -18.63 -25.55
C LEU A 33 -9.33 -20.14 -25.33
N PRO A 34 -9.11 -20.94 -26.38
CA PRO A 34 -8.90 -22.39 -26.23
C PRO A 34 -7.64 -22.63 -25.39
N GLY A 35 -7.75 -23.41 -24.30
CA GLY A 35 -6.63 -23.80 -23.45
C GLY A 35 -6.57 -23.19 -22.04
N VAL A 36 -7.46 -22.25 -21.68
CA VAL A 36 -7.53 -21.67 -20.32
C VAL A 36 -8.01 -22.69 -19.28
N GLU A 37 -8.86 -23.64 -19.67
CA GLU A 37 -9.39 -24.68 -18.77
C GLU A 37 -8.27 -25.50 -18.11
N THR A 38 -7.15 -25.68 -18.81
CA THR A 38 -5.99 -26.44 -18.35
C THR A 38 -5.30 -25.76 -17.17
N PHE A 39 -5.21 -24.43 -17.14
CA PHE A 39 -4.59 -23.68 -16.04
C PHE A 39 -5.45 -23.72 -14.77
N GLN A 40 -6.77 -23.69 -14.93
CA GLN A 40 -7.71 -23.70 -13.81
C GLN A 40 -7.76 -25.05 -13.09
N ARG A 41 -7.41 -26.15 -13.77
CA ARG A 41 -7.35 -27.50 -13.18
C ARG A 41 -6.09 -27.77 -12.35
N SER A 42 -5.06 -26.92 -12.43
CA SER A 42 -3.81 -27.10 -11.69
C SER A 42 -3.83 -26.56 -10.25
N PHE A 43 -4.92 -25.92 -9.82
CA PHE A 43 -5.05 -25.51 -8.43
C PHE A 43 -5.38 -26.74 -7.55
N PRO A 44 -4.50 -27.11 -6.60
CA PRO A 44 -4.76 -28.23 -5.69
C PRO A 44 -6.08 -27.99 -4.94
N GLN A 45 -7.03 -28.92 -5.08
CA GLN A 45 -8.36 -28.84 -4.49
C GLN A 45 -8.42 -29.39 -3.06
N ASP A 46 -7.26 -29.65 -2.42
CA ASP A 46 -7.16 -30.31 -1.12
C ASP A 46 -7.67 -29.38 0.00
N PRO A 47 -8.90 -29.58 0.53
CA PRO A 47 -9.57 -28.61 1.37
C PRO A 47 -9.09 -28.63 2.84
N GLY A 48 -8.10 -29.48 3.17
CA GLY A 48 -7.66 -29.75 4.55
C GLY A 48 -6.44 -28.97 5.05
N LYS A 49 -5.75 -28.18 4.21
CA LYS A 49 -4.52 -27.45 4.61
C LYS A 49 -4.45 -25.99 4.16
N PHE A 50 -5.42 -25.49 3.41
CA PHE A 50 -5.44 -24.07 3.07
C PHE A 50 -6.03 -23.28 4.24
N CYS A 51 -5.22 -22.38 4.81
CA CYS A 51 -5.77 -21.31 5.64
C CYS A 51 -6.87 -20.62 4.82
N THR A 52 -8.02 -20.33 5.45
CA THR A 52 -9.17 -19.69 4.78
C THR A 52 -8.70 -18.50 3.91
N PRO A 53 -9.37 -18.15 2.80
CA PRO A 53 -8.88 -17.13 1.87
C PRO A 53 -8.49 -15.81 2.58
N PHE A 54 -9.20 -15.45 3.66
CA PHE A 54 -8.90 -14.29 4.50
C PHE A 54 -7.62 -14.39 5.32
N CYS A 55 -7.22 -15.59 5.73
CA CYS A 55 -5.92 -15.81 6.36
C CYS A 55 -4.77 -15.58 5.39
N THR A 56 -4.88 -16.08 4.15
CA THR A 56 -3.87 -15.83 3.10
C THR A 56 -3.72 -14.35 2.84
N ILE A 57 -4.83 -13.60 2.72
CA ILE A 57 -4.79 -12.14 2.53
C ILE A 57 -4.06 -11.44 3.68
N ARG A 58 -4.35 -11.83 4.94
CA ARG A 58 -3.67 -11.26 6.12
C ARG A 58 -2.18 -11.57 6.14
N ILE A 59 -1.79 -12.80 5.82
CA ILE A 59 -0.39 -13.19 5.73
C ILE A 59 0.33 -12.37 4.65
N THR A 60 -0.27 -12.21 3.47
CA THR A 60 0.28 -11.39 2.39
C THR A 60 0.44 -9.93 2.81
N LEU A 61 -0.58 -9.32 3.43
CA LEU A 61 -0.48 -7.93 3.91
C LEU A 61 0.59 -7.78 4.99
N ALA A 62 0.61 -8.69 5.97
CA ALA A 62 1.62 -8.67 7.03
C ALA A 62 3.03 -8.81 6.46
N ALA A 63 3.23 -9.69 5.48
CA ALA A 63 4.53 -9.84 4.82
C ALA A 63 4.96 -8.54 4.11
N ILE A 64 4.04 -7.84 3.44
CA ILE A 64 4.34 -6.55 2.79
C ILE A 64 4.81 -5.52 3.83
N TRP A 65 4.05 -5.33 4.91
CA TRP A 65 4.37 -4.36 5.96
C TRP A 65 5.66 -4.71 6.71
N LEU A 66 5.86 -5.98 7.10
CA LEU A 66 7.09 -6.39 7.79
C LEU A 66 8.31 -6.23 6.89
N THR A 67 8.21 -6.62 5.63
CA THR A 67 9.33 -6.53 4.69
C THR A 67 9.71 -5.08 4.40
N THR A 68 8.72 -4.20 4.22
CA THR A 68 8.97 -2.75 3.99
C THR A 68 9.60 -2.08 5.20
N GLY A 69 9.13 -2.37 6.41
CA GLY A 69 9.75 -1.90 7.65
C GLY A 69 11.20 -2.40 7.82
N ILE A 70 11.44 -3.71 7.62
CA ILE A 70 12.79 -4.28 7.71
C ILE A 70 13.74 -3.68 6.65
N ILE A 71 13.28 -3.52 5.42
CA ILE A 71 14.08 -2.91 4.36
C ILE A 71 14.50 -1.49 4.73
N SER A 72 13.57 -0.72 5.30
CA SER A 72 13.79 0.67 5.71
C SER A 72 14.72 0.82 6.91
N LEU A 73 14.86 -0.20 7.76
CA LEU A 73 15.78 -0.19 8.91
C LEU A 73 17.25 -0.44 8.56
N GLY A 74 17.58 -0.87 7.34
CA GLY A 74 19.00 -1.02 6.98
C GLY A 74 19.35 -1.78 5.70
N ILE A 75 18.38 -2.27 4.93
CA ILE A 75 18.67 -2.91 3.63
C ILE A 75 18.75 -1.84 2.53
N TYR A 76 17.82 -0.89 2.54
CA TYR A 76 17.86 0.23 1.61
C TYR A 76 18.81 1.32 2.13
N PRO A 77 19.62 1.98 1.27
CA PRO A 77 20.52 3.03 1.71
C PRO A 77 19.76 4.17 2.40
N VAL A 78 20.11 4.44 3.66
CA VAL A 78 19.46 5.50 4.47
C VAL A 78 19.57 6.85 3.78
N GLN A 79 20.70 7.13 3.12
CA GLN A 79 20.95 8.38 2.40
C GLN A 79 19.95 8.58 1.25
N ASP A 80 19.61 7.52 0.52
CA ASP A 80 18.63 7.59 -0.57
C ASP A 80 17.22 7.83 -0.02
N SER A 81 16.85 7.17 1.09
CA SER A 81 15.58 7.44 1.79
C SER A 81 15.49 8.88 2.28
N LEU A 82 16.57 9.40 2.88
CA LEU A 82 16.64 10.80 3.31
C LEU A 82 16.58 11.76 2.12
N GLY A 83 17.14 11.39 0.96
CA GLY A 83 17.00 12.14 -0.28
C GLY A 83 15.55 12.25 -0.77
N LEU A 84 14.77 11.18 -0.63
CA LEU A 84 13.33 11.20 -0.94
C LEU A 84 12.55 12.06 0.06
N LEU A 85 12.86 11.98 1.35
CA LEU A 85 12.28 12.82 2.40
C LEU A 85 12.59 14.32 2.16
N ALA A 86 13.81 14.63 1.72
CA ALA A 86 14.20 15.99 1.40
C ALA A 86 13.39 16.57 0.22
N LYS A 87 13.02 15.75 -0.78
CA LYS A 87 12.16 16.17 -1.89
C LYS A 87 10.75 16.59 -1.44
N ILE A 88 10.24 16.00 -0.36
CA ILE A 88 8.96 16.39 0.25
C ILE A 88 9.09 17.48 1.32
N GLY A 89 10.29 18.03 1.51
CA GLY A 89 10.55 19.12 2.44
C GLY A 89 10.86 18.68 3.88
N ILE A 90 11.12 17.39 4.11
CA ILE A 90 11.52 16.85 5.41
C ILE A 90 13.05 16.67 5.41
N SER A 91 13.76 17.42 6.27
CA SER A 91 15.23 17.41 6.31
C SER A 91 15.78 17.43 7.74
N GLY A 92 17.09 17.22 7.87
CA GLY A 92 17.79 17.19 9.16
C GLY A 92 17.37 16.03 10.06
N ASP A 93 17.49 16.21 11.37
CA ASP A 93 17.18 15.18 12.38
C ASP A 93 15.72 14.71 12.31
N PHE A 94 14.81 15.59 11.86
CA PHE A 94 13.41 15.25 11.69
C PHE A 94 13.18 14.25 10.55
N ALA A 95 14.02 14.26 9.50
CA ALA A 95 13.94 13.25 8.43
C ALA A 95 14.35 11.86 8.95
N LEU A 96 15.38 11.79 9.78
CA LEU A 96 15.82 10.54 10.38
C LEU A 96 14.76 9.98 11.34
N PHE A 97 14.18 10.84 12.19
CA PHE A 97 13.05 10.46 13.04
C PHE A 97 11.87 9.94 12.22
N THR A 98 11.50 10.65 11.14
CA THR A 98 10.40 10.26 10.26
C THR A 98 10.65 8.88 9.64
N LEU A 99 11.86 8.63 9.14
CA LEU A 99 12.24 7.36 8.54
C LEU A 99 12.11 6.19 9.52
N PHE A 100 12.63 6.33 10.74
CA PHE A 100 12.52 5.29 11.76
C PHE A 100 11.10 5.10 12.26
N ALA A 101 10.33 6.18 12.39
CA ALA A 101 8.92 6.13 12.77
C ALA A 101 8.08 5.39 11.72
N GLU A 102 8.31 5.67 10.44
CA GLU A 102 7.68 4.96 9.31
C GLU A 102 8.03 3.47 9.33
N ALA A 103 9.31 3.13 9.43
CA ALA A 103 9.77 1.74 9.46
C ALA A 103 9.20 0.96 10.66
N LEU A 104 9.16 1.57 11.85
CA LEU A 104 8.59 0.95 13.04
C LEU A 104 7.07 0.79 12.92
N MET A 105 6.39 1.79 12.37
CA MET A 105 4.94 1.74 12.11
C MET A 105 4.60 0.56 11.21
N ASP A 106 5.35 0.36 10.12
CA ASP A 106 5.15 -0.76 9.20
C ASP A 106 5.27 -2.11 9.92
N ILE A 107 6.31 -2.29 10.75
CA ILE A 107 6.48 -3.51 11.54
C ILE A 107 5.29 -3.73 12.49
N VAL A 108 4.87 -2.69 13.21
CA VAL A 108 3.74 -2.77 14.14
C VAL A 108 2.46 -3.15 13.39
N ILE A 109 2.14 -2.49 12.27
CA ILE A 109 0.97 -2.79 11.45
C ILE A 109 1.02 -4.24 10.93
N GLY A 110 2.19 -4.70 10.50
CA GLY A 110 2.39 -6.08 10.05
C GLY A 110 2.10 -7.10 11.13
N VAL A 111 2.60 -6.90 12.35
CA VAL A 111 2.32 -7.76 13.51
C VAL A 111 0.83 -7.70 13.89
N LEU A 112 0.25 -6.50 13.94
CA LEU A 112 -1.18 -6.31 14.26
C LEU A 112 -2.10 -6.98 13.24
N THR A 113 -1.71 -7.01 11.96
CA THR A 113 -2.46 -7.67 10.88
C THR A 113 -2.65 -9.16 11.14
N LEU A 114 -1.68 -9.81 11.79
CA LEU A 114 -1.73 -11.24 12.14
C LEU A 114 -2.41 -11.48 13.49
N THR A 115 -2.12 -10.65 14.48
CA THR A 115 -2.49 -10.88 15.89
C THR A 115 -3.84 -10.30 16.28
N MET A 116 -4.21 -9.13 15.73
CA MET A 116 -5.39 -8.36 16.13
C MET A 116 -6.17 -7.85 14.91
N PRO A 117 -6.74 -8.75 14.08
CA PRO A 117 -7.48 -8.36 12.88
C PRO A 117 -8.72 -7.54 13.26
N SER A 118 -8.86 -6.34 12.70
CA SER A 118 -10.02 -5.48 12.95
C SER A 118 -10.36 -4.61 11.76
N LYS A 119 -11.64 -4.24 11.60
CA LYS A 119 -12.08 -3.32 10.54
C LYS A 119 -11.41 -1.96 10.63
N LYS A 120 -11.13 -1.48 11.85
CA LYS A 120 -10.38 -0.24 12.10
C LYS A 120 -8.95 -0.34 11.58
N LEU A 121 -8.28 -1.47 11.79
CA LEU A 121 -6.93 -1.70 11.28
C LEU A 121 -6.89 -1.71 9.74
N TRP A 122 -7.89 -2.30 9.08
CA TRP A 122 -7.95 -2.28 7.60
C TRP A 122 -8.16 -0.87 7.04
N LEU A 123 -9.03 -0.08 7.68
CA LEU A 123 -9.22 1.33 7.32
C LEU A 123 -7.96 2.16 7.58
N PHE A 124 -7.26 1.90 8.69
CA PHE A 124 -6.01 2.58 9.01
C PHE A 124 -4.92 2.29 7.98
N GLN A 125 -4.75 1.03 7.59
CA GLN A 125 -3.85 0.65 6.49
C GLN A 125 -4.23 1.33 5.18
N ALA A 126 -5.52 1.36 4.83
CA ALA A 126 -5.99 2.04 3.63
C ALA A 126 -5.70 3.55 3.69
N ALA A 127 -5.86 4.18 4.86
CA ALA A 127 -5.56 5.59 5.07
C ALA A 127 -4.06 5.88 4.92
N ILE A 128 -3.18 5.03 5.46
CA ILE A 128 -1.72 5.17 5.28
C ILE A 128 -1.36 5.02 3.81
N VAL A 129 -1.80 3.94 3.16
CA VAL A 129 -1.52 3.68 1.74
C VAL A 129 -2.03 4.81 0.85
N GLY A 130 -3.23 5.31 1.11
CA GLY A 130 -3.78 6.47 0.41
C GLY A 130 -3.01 7.75 0.69
N GLY A 131 -2.66 8.00 1.96
CA GLY A 131 -1.94 9.19 2.40
C GLY A 131 -0.60 9.34 1.71
N TYR A 132 0.27 8.34 1.80
CA TYR A 132 1.57 8.43 1.13
C TYR A 132 1.42 8.43 -0.39
N SER A 133 0.42 7.73 -0.96
CA SER A 133 0.19 7.75 -2.41
C SER A 133 -0.15 9.15 -2.92
N VAL A 134 -0.97 9.91 -2.17
CA VAL A 134 -1.29 11.31 -2.49
C VAL A 134 -0.04 12.19 -2.35
N VAL A 135 0.75 12.01 -1.28
CA VAL A 135 2.00 12.76 -1.10
C VAL A 135 2.96 12.52 -2.25
N ILE A 136 3.18 11.26 -2.64
CA ILE A 136 4.05 10.92 -3.78
C ILE A 136 3.46 11.47 -5.09
N ALA A 137 2.16 11.34 -5.34
CA ALA A 137 1.54 11.86 -6.56
C ALA A 137 1.71 13.38 -6.73
N VAL A 138 1.75 14.14 -5.62
CA VAL A 138 1.91 15.60 -5.65
C VAL A 138 3.36 16.04 -5.58
N CYS A 139 4.16 15.46 -4.69
CA CYS A 139 5.52 15.92 -4.40
C CYS A 139 6.59 15.16 -5.20
N LEU A 140 6.29 13.97 -5.74
CA LEU A 140 7.18 13.18 -6.60
C LEU A 140 6.41 12.58 -7.81
N PRO A 141 5.86 13.41 -8.70
CA PRO A 141 5.04 12.95 -9.83
C PRO A 141 5.80 12.03 -10.79
N GLU A 142 7.14 12.03 -10.76
CA GLU A 142 7.95 11.07 -11.52
C GLU A 142 7.62 9.60 -11.17
N PHE A 143 7.11 9.33 -9.97
CA PHE A 143 6.68 8.00 -9.53
C PHE A 143 5.34 7.55 -10.13
N LEU A 144 4.56 8.46 -10.73
CA LEU A 144 3.29 8.12 -11.39
C LEU A 144 3.50 7.44 -12.75
N ILE A 145 4.55 7.84 -13.47
CA ILE A 145 4.89 7.32 -14.80
C ILE A 145 6.09 6.36 -14.76
N HIS A 146 6.57 6.02 -13.57
CA HIS A 146 7.72 5.15 -13.38
C HIS A 146 7.42 3.74 -13.93
N PRO A 147 8.32 3.10 -14.70
CA PRO A 147 8.06 1.81 -15.36
C PRO A 147 7.72 0.68 -14.38
N PHE A 148 8.27 0.72 -13.16
CA PHE A 148 7.93 -0.23 -12.10
C PHE A 148 6.59 0.03 -11.41
N GLY A 149 5.85 1.08 -11.77
CA GLY A 149 4.51 1.40 -11.28
C GLY A 149 4.35 1.38 -9.75
N PRO A 150 5.20 2.09 -8.97
CA PRO A 150 5.19 2.02 -7.51
C PRO A 150 3.82 2.41 -6.92
N ILE A 151 3.19 3.48 -7.44
CA ILE A 151 1.84 3.87 -7.03
C ILE A 151 0.78 2.91 -7.56
N LEU A 152 0.92 2.44 -8.80
CA LEU A 152 -0.05 1.51 -9.41
C LEU A 152 -0.13 0.19 -8.64
N LYS A 153 0.99 -0.27 -8.07
CA LYS A 153 1.09 -1.47 -7.23
C LYS A 153 0.34 -1.38 -5.90
N ASN A 154 -0.20 -0.21 -5.54
CA ASN A 154 -1.07 -0.06 -4.37
C ASN A 154 -2.52 -0.48 -4.64
N LEU A 155 -2.95 -0.60 -5.90
CA LEU A 155 -4.32 -1.05 -6.24
C LEU A 155 -4.64 -2.45 -5.70
N PRO A 156 -3.76 -3.46 -5.83
CA PRO A 156 -3.94 -4.75 -5.17
C PRO A 156 -4.11 -4.61 -3.65
N ILE A 157 -3.30 -3.78 -2.98
CA ILE A 157 -3.37 -3.58 -1.53
C ILE A 157 -4.75 -3.04 -1.13
N PHE A 158 -5.26 -2.01 -1.82
CA PHE A 158 -6.60 -1.49 -1.57
C PHE A 158 -7.69 -2.56 -1.79
N THR A 159 -7.54 -3.39 -2.81
CA THR A 159 -8.48 -4.48 -3.09
C THR A 159 -8.49 -5.51 -1.95
N LEU A 160 -7.31 -5.92 -1.48
CA LEU A 160 -7.16 -6.85 -0.35
C LEU A 160 -7.77 -6.29 0.94
N LEU A 161 -7.50 -5.01 1.24
CA LEU A 161 -8.06 -4.33 2.41
C LEU A 161 -9.58 -4.20 2.32
N TRP A 162 -10.13 -3.90 1.15
CA TRP A 162 -11.57 -3.84 0.93
C TRP A 162 -12.24 -5.20 1.15
N LEU A 163 -11.63 -6.28 0.66
CA LEU A 163 -12.11 -7.64 0.90
C LEU A 163 -12.11 -8.01 2.39
N LEU A 164 -11.04 -7.67 3.11
CA LEU A 164 -10.96 -7.89 4.56
C LEU A 164 -11.97 -7.03 5.36
N TYR A 165 -12.28 -5.83 4.88
CA TYR A 165 -13.27 -4.95 5.51
C TYR A 165 -14.71 -5.46 5.33
N ARG A 166 -14.99 -6.10 4.18
CA ARG A 166 -16.30 -6.67 3.83
C ARG A 166 -16.62 -7.98 4.56
N ASN A 167 -15.60 -8.74 4.94
CA ASN A 167 -15.73 -9.94 5.77
C ASN A 167 -16.23 -9.62 7.19
#